data_AF-A0A831WQC8-F1
#
_entry.id   AF-A0A831WQC8-F1
#
_cell.length_a   1.000
_cell.length_b   1.000
_cell.length_c   1.000
_cell.angle_alpha   90.00
_cell.angle_beta   90.00
_cell.angle_gamma   90.00
#
_symmetry.space_group_name_H-M   'P 1'
#
loop_
_entity.id
_entity.type
_entity.pdbx_description
1 polymer ?
#
loop_
_entity_poly.entity_id
_entity_poly.type
_entity_poly.pdbx_seq_one_letter_code
_entity_poly.pdbx_strand_id
1 'polypeptide(L)'
;MIEEFEYKGEWWLPHKPEKRISGTIKFTPNEGALLELIGSFKDNATDMKKLLNPEIILGISFNGKNISLYKCWETKRSFGFLRGFPISSFYAEVVFIGAHFHKLENIKFKSISVHYSHLDEWANISGFDIKDFSNKKEVVIKYKLPESIQASIGEDYKIFIDIHATGPTHSIVQKEANIKQRTYIRIESSEEKSFEDYRKIIYHIRNLLTLGITEPVYPLVITGLTEANKEMRNDKIFYLPVEIFYNLPYIPKSHKPLLPFDMLFTFKDISDK
;
A
#
# COMPACT_ATOMS: atom_id res chain seq x y z
N MET A 1 11.58 -1.72 2.98
CA MET A 1 11.68 -1.14 1.63
C MET A 1 10.30 -1.21 1.00
N ILE A 2 9.87 -0.14 0.32
CA ILE A 2 8.59 -0.11 -0.40
C ILE A 2 8.74 -0.94 -1.66
N GLU A 3 7.70 -1.71 -2.00
CA GLU A 3 7.70 -2.54 -3.21
C GLU A 3 7.64 -1.67 -4.48
N GLU A 4 8.57 -1.92 -5.40
CA GLU A 4 8.53 -1.39 -6.76
C GLU A 4 7.82 -2.40 -7.66
N PHE A 5 7.08 -1.92 -8.64
CA PHE A 5 6.40 -2.81 -9.58
C PHE A 5 6.34 -2.25 -10.99
N GLU A 6 6.17 -3.17 -11.93
CA GLU A 6 5.87 -2.88 -13.32
C GLU A 6 4.78 -3.86 -13.79
N TYR A 7 3.68 -3.33 -14.31
CA TYR A 7 2.59 -4.13 -14.87
C TYR A 7 2.30 -3.71 -16.31
N LYS A 8 2.30 -4.70 -17.20
CA LYS A 8 1.74 -4.58 -18.54
C LYS A 8 0.26 -4.93 -18.50
N GLY A 9 -0.55 -4.20 -19.24
CA GLY A 9 -2.00 -4.36 -19.19
C GLY A 9 -2.73 -3.55 -20.24
N GLU A 10 -4.05 -3.61 -20.14
CA GLU A 10 -4.97 -2.75 -20.89
C GLU A 10 -5.50 -1.64 -19.97
N TRP A 11 -5.64 -0.43 -20.52
CA TRP A 11 -6.01 0.77 -19.78
C TRP A 11 -7.12 1.53 -20.48
N TRP A 12 -8.06 2.11 -19.74
CA TRP A 12 -9.20 2.85 -20.27
C TRP A 12 -9.68 3.94 -19.31
N LEU A 13 -10.49 4.86 -19.83
CA LEU A 13 -11.20 5.85 -19.02
C LEU A 13 -12.56 5.27 -18.58
N PRO A 14 -13.03 5.51 -17.34
CA PRO A 14 -14.30 4.95 -16.86
C PRO A 14 -15.51 5.22 -17.76
N HIS A 15 -15.54 6.35 -18.46
CA HIS A 15 -16.63 6.75 -19.36
C HIS A 15 -16.52 6.19 -20.79
N LYS A 16 -15.43 5.46 -21.11
CA LYS A 16 -15.19 4.79 -22.41
C LYS A 16 -14.59 3.38 -22.19
N PRO A 17 -15.31 2.46 -21.52
CA PRO A 17 -14.79 1.13 -21.18
C PRO A 17 -14.48 0.23 -22.39
N GLU A 18 -15.07 0.52 -23.55
CA GLU A 18 -14.83 -0.14 -24.82
C GLU A 18 -13.49 0.25 -25.47
N LYS A 19 -12.97 1.45 -25.17
CA LYS A 19 -11.71 1.95 -25.73
C LYS A 19 -10.56 1.61 -24.80
N ARG A 20 -10.07 0.37 -24.91
CA ARG A 20 -8.91 -0.12 -24.18
C ARG A 20 -7.62 0.07 -24.96
N ILE A 21 -6.58 0.50 -24.26
CA ILE A 21 -5.27 0.79 -24.84
C ILE A 21 -4.21 0.02 -24.08
N SER A 22 -3.39 -0.73 -24.82
CA SER A 22 -2.25 -1.45 -24.24
C SER A 22 -1.21 -0.48 -23.69
N GLY A 23 -0.67 -0.79 -22.52
CA GLY A 23 0.35 0.04 -21.88
C GLY A 23 1.00 -0.63 -20.69
N THR A 24 2.00 0.06 -20.16
CA THR A 24 2.79 -0.37 -19.00
C THR A 24 2.70 0.69 -17.92
N ILE A 25 2.26 0.31 -16.73
CA ILE A 25 2.44 1.12 -15.52
C ILE A 25 3.72 0.70 -14.83
N LYS A 26 4.53 1.67 -14.41
CA LYS A 26 5.66 1.47 -13.51
C LYS A 26 5.50 2.36 -12.29
N PHE A 27 5.80 1.82 -11.12
CA PHE A 27 5.86 2.58 -9.87
C PHE A 27 7.24 2.45 -9.24
N THR A 28 7.81 3.59 -8.86
CA THR A 28 8.91 3.65 -7.91
C THR A 28 8.56 4.64 -6.80
N PRO A 29 9.01 4.42 -5.55
CA PRO A 29 8.68 5.31 -4.44
C PRO A 29 9.07 6.77 -4.64
N ASN A 30 10.16 7.04 -5.37
CA ASN A 30 10.72 8.38 -5.57
C ASN A 30 10.14 9.08 -6.81
N GLU A 31 9.82 8.34 -7.87
CA GLU A 31 9.31 8.91 -9.12
C GLU A 31 7.79 8.87 -9.22
N GLY A 32 7.12 8.09 -8.36
CA GLY A 32 5.68 7.87 -8.42
C GLY A 32 5.27 6.86 -9.49
N ALA A 33 4.01 6.94 -9.91
CA ALA A 33 3.41 6.03 -10.87
C ALA A 33 3.37 6.64 -12.27
N LEU A 34 3.99 5.97 -13.24
CA LEU A 34 4.08 6.40 -14.63
C LEU A 34 3.46 5.34 -15.54
N LEU A 35 2.41 5.73 -16.26
CA LEU A 35 1.71 4.91 -17.25
C LEU A 35 2.16 5.33 -18.64
N GLU A 36 2.73 4.41 -19.41
CA GLU A 36 3.02 4.59 -20.84
C GLU A 36 2.03 3.78 -21.68
N LEU A 37 1.32 4.45 -22.59
CA LEU A 37 0.35 3.84 -23.49
C LEU A 37 0.90 3.75 -24.91
N ILE A 38 0.66 2.61 -25.55
CA ILE A 38 0.83 2.41 -26.99
C ILE A 38 -0.46 2.85 -27.67
N GLY A 39 -0.71 4.16 -27.65
CA GLY A 39 -1.94 4.78 -28.15
C GLY A 39 -2.20 6.13 -27.47
N SER A 40 -3.45 6.59 -27.54
CA SER A 40 -3.91 7.77 -26.80
C SER A 40 -5.41 7.68 -26.51
N PHE A 41 -5.84 8.18 -25.35
CA PHE A 41 -7.26 8.27 -25.02
C PHE A 41 -8.03 9.30 -25.85
N LYS A 42 -7.34 10.23 -26.52
CA LYS A 42 -7.94 11.26 -27.36
C LYS A 42 -8.54 10.65 -28.64
N ASP A 43 -9.68 11.17 -29.08
CA ASP A 43 -10.36 10.69 -30.31
C ASP A 43 -10.10 11.61 -31.51
N ASN A 44 -9.98 12.92 -31.28
CA ASN A 44 -10.03 13.91 -32.37
C ASN A 44 -8.78 14.80 -32.43
N ALA A 45 -8.50 15.33 -33.63
CA ALA A 45 -7.35 16.21 -33.91
C ALA A 45 -7.35 17.51 -33.07
N THR A 46 -8.51 18.02 -32.69
CA THR A 46 -8.67 19.18 -31.80
C THR A 46 -8.26 18.88 -30.36
N ASP A 47 -8.53 17.68 -29.86
CA ASP A 47 -8.14 17.25 -28.51
C ASP A 47 -6.64 16.99 -28.41
N MET A 48 -5.97 16.77 -29.55
CA MET A 48 -4.54 16.49 -29.61
C MET A 48 -3.65 17.59 -29.04
N LYS A 49 -4.15 18.84 -28.96
CA LYS A 49 -3.41 19.99 -28.40
C LYS A 49 -3.63 20.18 -26.89
N LYS A 50 -4.64 19.55 -26.29
CA LYS A 50 -4.95 19.70 -24.85
C LYS A 50 -4.27 18.59 -24.06
N LEU A 51 -3.69 18.91 -22.91
CA LEU A 51 -3.26 17.89 -21.95
C LEU A 51 -4.49 17.29 -21.28
N LEU A 52 -4.52 15.97 -21.15
CA LEU A 52 -5.56 15.26 -20.43
C LEU A 52 -5.20 15.13 -18.95
N ASN A 53 -6.13 15.50 -18.08
CA ASN A 53 -6.02 15.32 -16.63
C ASN A 53 -7.20 14.48 -16.10
N PRO A 54 -7.32 13.20 -16.49
CA PRO A 54 -8.43 12.38 -16.04
C PRO A 54 -8.30 12.13 -14.54
N GLU A 55 -9.40 12.26 -13.81
CA GLU A 55 -9.40 11.97 -12.39
C GLU A 55 -9.11 10.49 -12.11
N ILE A 56 -9.58 9.60 -12.99
CA ILE A 56 -9.41 8.15 -12.88
C ILE A 56 -9.03 7.55 -14.24
N ILE A 57 -8.05 6.66 -14.24
CA ILE A 57 -7.76 5.71 -15.32
C ILE A 57 -7.88 4.30 -14.73
N LEU A 58 -8.62 3.42 -15.39
CA LEU A 58 -8.75 2.03 -15.00
C LEU A 58 -7.82 1.17 -15.85
N GLY A 59 -7.37 0.05 -15.28
CA GLY A 59 -6.61 -0.93 -16.04
C GLY A 59 -6.71 -2.34 -15.48
N ILE A 60 -6.44 -3.30 -16.34
CA ILE A 60 -6.26 -4.71 -15.95
C ILE A 60 -4.88 -5.15 -16.40
N SER A 61 -4.07 -5.59 -15.47
CA SER A 61 -2.77 -6.16 -15.80
C SER A 61 -2.93 -7.53 -16.44
N PHE A 62 -1.96 -7.98 -17.23
CA PHE A 62 -2.01 -9.28 -17.91
C PHE A 62 -1.97 -10.49 -16.95
N ASN A 63 -1.58 -10.29 -15.68
CA ASN A 63 -1.72 -11.30 -14.63
C ASN A 63 -3.07 -11.20 -13.87
N GLY A 64 -4.03 -10.41 -14.38
CA GLY A 64 -5.41 -10.36 -13.89
C GLY A 64 -5.66 -9.44 -12.71
N LYS A 65 -4.75 -8.53 -12.36
CA LYS A 65 -4.99 -7.55 -11.27
C LYS A 65 -5.79 -6.36 -11.81
N ASN A 66 -6.88 -6.03 -11.13
CA ASN A 66 -7.61 -4.78 -11.35
C ASN A 66 -6.83 -3.61 -10.75
N ILE A 67 -6.61 -2.55 -11.53
CA ILE A 67 -5.84 -1.38 -11.13
C ILE A 67 -6.67 -0.11 -11.38
N SER A 68 -6.74 0.77 -10.38
CA SER A 68 -7.25 2.14 -10.54
C SER A 68 -6.12 3.14 -10.30
N LEU A 69 -5.92 4.05 -11.25
CA LEU A 69 -5.04 5.19 -11.12
C LEU A 69 -5.90 6.41 -10.75
N TYR A 70 -5.46 7.19 -9.78
CA TYR A 70 -6.21 8.35 -9.26
C TYR A 70 -5.38 9.63 -9.33
N LYS A 71 -6.05 10.73 -9.68
CA LYS A 71 -5.47 12.06 -9.99
C LYS A 71 -4.37 11.91 -11.03
N CYS A 72 -4.77 11.70 -12.28
CA CYS A 72 -3.83 11.46 -13.36
C CYS A 72 -3.65 12.70 -14.24
N TRP A 73 -2.45 12.88 -14.79
CA TRP A 73 -2.17 13.93 -15.78
C TRP A 73 -1.19 13.46 -16.85
N GLU A 74 -1.47 13.84 -18.09
CA GLU A 74 -0.62 13.56 -19.24
C GLU A 74 0.70 14.34 -19.11
N THR A 75 1.83 13.65 -19.12
CA THR A 75 3.15 14.26 -18.88
C THR A 75 3.96 14.43 -20.15
N LYS A 76 3.88 13.47 -21.08
CA LYS A 76 4.66 13.47 -22.32
C LYS A 76 3.85 12.85 -23.45
N ARG A 77 4.15 13.33 -24.66
CA ARG A 77 3.66 12.75 -25.90
C ARG A 77 4.83 12.61 -26.87
N SER A 78 5.01 11.42 -27.41
CA SER A 78 5.94 11.18 -28.51
C SER A 78 5.15 10.65 -29.69
N PHE A 79 5.15 11.41 -30.78
CA PHE A 79 4.85 10.85 -32.09
C PHE A 79 6.14 10.26 -32.61
N GLY A 80 6.32 8.96 -32.43
CA GLY A 80 7.42 8.26 -33.07
C GLY A 80 7.19 8.29 -34.57
N PHE A 81 7.78 9.25 -35.29
CA PHE A 81 7.81 9.29 -36.76
C PHE A 81 8.34 7.96 -37.36
N LEU A 82 9.07 7.17 -36.56
CA LEU A 82 9.62 5.85 -36.91
C LEU A 82 8.75 4.65 -36.45
N ARG A 83 7.78 4.82 -35.53
CA ARG A 83 7.06 3.71 -34.87
C ARG A 83 5.61 3.50 -35.33
N GLY A 84 5.06 4.38 -36.17
CA GLY A 84 3.73 4.22 -36.78
C GLY A 84 2.52 4.43 -35.86
N PHE A 85 2.71 4.53 -34.53
CA PHE A 85 1.64 4.71 -33.55
C PHE A 85 2.00 5.78 -32.50
N PRO A 86 1.01 6.52 -31.95
CA PRO A 86 1.26 7.52 -30.91
C PRO A 86 1.61 6.86 -29.57
N ILE A 87 2.51 7.47 -28.81
CA ILE A 87 2.81 7.11 -27.42
C ILE A 87 2.39 8.28 -26.53
N SER A 88 1.57 8.00 -25.50
CA SER A 88 1.20 8.97 -24.48
C SER A 88 1.59 8.47 -23.09
N SER A 89 2.11 9.36 -22.26
CA SER A 89 2.51 9.06 -20.89
C SER A 89 1.65 9.84 -19.89
N PHE A 90 1.24 9.17 -18.82
CA PHE A 90 0.49 9.75 -17.71
C PHE A 90 1.25 9.54 -16.40
N TYR A 91 1.24 10.53 -15.53
CA TYR A 91 1.56 10.35 -14.12
C TYR A 91 0.26 10.14 -13.35
N ALA A 92 0.27 9.28 -12.34
CA ALA A 92 -0.81 9.11 -11.38
C ALA A 92 -0.31 9.40 -9.96
N GLU A 93 -1.08 10.17 -9.19
CA GLU A 93 -0.72 10.47 -7.80
C GLU A 93 -0.82 9.23 -6.90
N VAL A 94 -1.85 8.41 -7.12
CA VAL A 94 -2.14 7.21 -6.32
C VAL A 94 -2.49 6.04 -7.24
N VAL A 95 -2.01 4.85 -6.90
CA VAL A 95 -2.36 3.58 -7.52
C VAL A 95 -3.06 2.71 -6.50
N PHE A 96 -4.23 2.20 -6.88
CA PHE A 96 -4.97 1.18 -6.14
C PHE A 96 -4.90 -0.14 -6.92
N ILE A 97 -4.36 -1.19 -6.31
CA ILE A 97 -4.29 -2.54 -6.90
C ILE A 97 -5.23 -3.46 -6.14
N GLY A 98 -6.15 -4.10 -6.87
CA GLY A 98 -7.17 -5.00 -6.33
C GLY A 98 -8.60 -4.53 -6.60
N ALA A 99 -8.83 -3.27 -6.97
CA ALA A 99 -10.18 -2.72 -7.19
C ALA A 99 -10.25 -1.73 -8.36
N HIS A 100 -11.42 -1.67 -9.00
CA HIS A 100 -11.80 -0.63 -9.97
C HIS A 100 -12.77 0.38 -9.35
N PHE A 101 -12.27 1.58 -9.07
CA PHE A 101 -13.09 2.70 -8.64
C PHE A 101 -13.51 3.52 -9.84
N HIS A 102 -14.79 3.47 -10.24
CA HIS A 102 -15.25 4.14 -11.46
C HIS A 102 -15.42 5.66 -11.30
N LYS A 103 -15.51 6.15 -10.06
CA LYS A 103 -15.72 7.55 -9.70
C LYS A 103 -14.99 7.89 -8.41
N LEU A 104 -14.64 9.16 -8.21
CA LEU A 104 -14.01 9.66 -6.98
C LEU A 104 -14.80 9.29 -5.72
N GLU A 105 -16.13 9.47 -5.75
CA GLU A 105 -17.03 9.18 -4.63
C GLU A 105 -17.03 7.72 -4.16
N ASN A 106 -16.49 6.81 -4.98
CA ASN A 106 -16.39 5.38 -4.68
C ASN A 106 -15.04 5.00 -4.07
N ILE A 107 -14.04 5.89 -4.04
CA ILE A 107 -12.72 5.64 -3.44
C ILE A 107 -12.86 5.78 -1.91
N LYS A 108 -13.51 4.78 -1.31
CA LYS A 108 -13.82 4.72 0.12
C LYS A 108 -13.34 3.41 0.70
N PHE A 109 -13.00 3.44 1.98
CA PHE A 109 -12.47 2.30 2.71
C PHE A 109 -13.14 2.20 4.08
N LYS A 110 -13.41 0.97 4.50
CA LYS A 110 -13.84 0.64 5.87
C LYS A 110 -12.66 0.66 6.84
N SER A 111 -11.49 0.28 6.36
CA SER A 111 -10.25 0.37 7.13
C SER A 111 -9.04 0.52 6.23
N ILE A 112 -7.99 1.13 6.77
CA ILE A 112 -6.64 1.15 6.17
C ILE A 112 -5.64 0.67 7.19
N SER A 113 -4.81 -0.29 6.80
CA SER A 113 -3.68 -0.80 7.56
C SER A 113 -2.38 -0.30 6.97
N VAL A 114 -1.49 0.19 7.83
CA VAL A 114 -0.20 0.74 7.44
C VAL A 114 0.92 0.12 8.26
N HIS A 115 1.93 -0.42 7.57
CA HIS A 115 3.21 -0.76 8.19
C HIS A 115 4.19 0.37 7.87
N TYR A 116 4.70 1.05 8.91
CA TYR A 116 5.66 2.14 8.76
C TYR A 116 7.10 1.64 8.95
N SER A 117 8.07 2.39 8.43
CA SER A 117 9.46 2.24 8.83
C SER A 117 9.61 2.42 10.34
N HIS A 118 10.47 1.62 10.97
CA HIS A 118 10.77 1.66 12.41
C HIS A 118 9.60 1.34 13.36
N LEU A 119 8.44 0.93 12.82
CA LEU A 119 7.26 0.67 13.64
C LEU A 119 7.41 -0.57 14.53
N ASP A 120 8.10 -1.60 14.05
CA ASP A 120 8.35 -2.82 14.81
C ASP A 120 9.19 -2.53 16.05
N GLU A 121 10.23 -1.72 15.88
CA GLU A 121 11.13 -1.30 16.97
C GLU A 121 10.46 -0.32 17.93
N TRP A 122 9.66 0.62 17.41
CA TRP A 122 8.92 1.58 18.25
C TRP A 122 7.82 0.92 19.07
N ALA A 123 7.10 -0.05 18.50
CA ALA A 123 6.10 -0.82 19.21
C ALA A 123 6.74 -1.78 20.22
N ASN A 124 7.86 -2.41 19.83
CA ASN A 124 8.62 -3.37 20.62
C ASN A 124 7.74 -4.51 21.22
N ILE A 125 6.77 -4.97 20.42
CA ILE A 125 5.89 -6.09 20.76
C ILE A 125 6.40 -7.33 20.04
N SER A 126 6.66 -8.41 20.78
CA SER A 126 7.16 -9.68 20.21
C SER A 126 6.31 -10.85 20.66
N GLY A 127 5.90 -11.68 19.70
CA GLY A 127 5.29 -12.99 19.95
C GLY A 127 6.29 -14.13 20.15
N PHE A 128 7.61 -13.86 20.07
CA PHE A 128 8.65 -14.87 20.13
C PHE A 128 9.15 -15.14 21.56
N ASP A 129 9.17 -16.41 21.95
CA ASP A 129 9.89 -16.95 23.11
C ASP A 129 10.95 -17.95 22.59
N ILE A 130 12.21 -17.52 22.60
CA ILE A 130 13.36 -18.27 22.05
C ILE A 130 14.20 -18.79 23.22
N LYS A 131 14.31 -20.11 23.33
CA LYS A 131 15.12 -20.78 24.34
C LYS A 131 16.24 -21.55 23.69
N ASP A 132 17.47 -21.12 23.97
CA ASP A 132 18.69 -21.82 23.56
C ASP A 132 19.21 -22.65 24.73
N PHE A 133 19.17 -23.98 24.57
CA PHE A 133 19.75 -24.92 25.52
C PHE A 133 21.08 -25.41 24.95
N SER A 134 22.11 -24.56 25.03
CA SER A 134 23.46 -24.82 24.50
C SER A 134 24.05 -26.15 24.98
N ASN A 135 23.68 -26.61 26.18
CA ASN A 135 24.07 -27.88 26.77
C ASN A 135 23.30 -29.11 26.22
N LYS A 136 22.13 -28.93 25.61
CA LYS A 136 21.27 -30.00 25.09
C LYS A 136 21.32 -30.17 23.57
N LYS A 137 22.09 -29.33 22.86
CA LYS A 137 22.06 -29.24 21.39
C LYS A 137 20.62 -29.06 20.86
N GLU A 138 19.81 -28.31 21.60
CA GLU A 138 18.39 -28.11 21.36
C GLU A 138 18.08 -26.62 21.36
N VAL A 139 17.28 -26.19 20.38
CA VAL A 139 16.72 -24.83 20.32
C VAL A 139 15.21 -24.96 20.23
N VAL A 140 14.49 -24.28 21.12
CA VAL A 140 13.01 -24.24 21.12
C VAL A 140 12.58 -22.82 20.80
N ILE A 141 11.84 -22.67 19.70
CA ILE A 141 11.21 -21.40 19.30
C ILE A 141 9.71 -21.57 19.47
N LYS A 142 9.12 -20.81 20.40
CA LYS A 142 7.67 -20.70 20.54
C LYS A 142 7.22 -19.36 19.98
N TYR A 143 6.17 -19.39 19.19
CA TYR A 143 5.55 -18.18 18.67
C TYR A 143 4.07 -18.17 19.08
N LYS A 144 3.66 -17.08 19.73
CA LYS A 144 2.25 -16.78 20.02
C LYS A 144 1.94 -15.43 19.40
N LEU A 145 0.95 -15.38 18.50
CA LEU A 145 0.51 -14.11 17.92
C LEU A 145 0.01 -13.17 19.03
N PRO A 146 0.61 -11.99 19.20
CA PRO A 146 0.15 -11.00 20.19
C PRO A 146 -1.27 -10.52 19.86
N GLU A 147 -2.03 -10.17 20.89
CA GLU A 147 -3.36 -9.59 20.73
C GLU A 147 -3.27 -8.14 20.23
N SER A 148 -4.26 -7.73 19.44
CA SER A 148 -4.37 -6.38 18.94
C SER A 148 -4.66 -5.40 20.08
N ILE A 149 -3.95 -4.28 20.11
CA ILE A 149 -4.19 -3.21 21.07
C ILE A 149 -5.03 -2.14 20.39
N GLN A 150 -6.06 -1.63 21.06
CA GLN A 150 -7.00 -0.67 20.48
C GLN A 150 -7.01 0.66 21.24
N ALA A 151 -7.20 1.74 20.49
CA ALA A 151 -7.47 3.09 20.99
C ALA A 151 -8.56 3.74 20.12
N SER A 152 -9.27 4.73 20.65
CA SER A 152 -10.26 5.50 19.88
C SER A 152 -9.73 6.89 19.57
N ILE A 153 -9.96 7.38 18.34
CA ILE A 153 -9.71 8.77 17.95
C ILE A 153 -11.05 9.42 17.64
N GLY A 154 -11.50 10.27 18.57
CA GLY A 154 -12.82 10.87 18.50
C GLY A 154 -13.93 9.82 18.47
N GLU A 155 -15.05 10.14 17.84
CA GLU A 155 -16.21 9.23 17.71
C GLU A 155 -16.18 8.41 16.41
N ASP A 156 -15.39 8.83 15.42
CA ASP A 156 -15.43 8.29 14.05
C ASP A 156 -14.46 7.12 13.79
N TYR A 157 -13.34 7.04 14.52
CA TYR A 157 -12.25 6.13 14.19
C TYR A 157 -11.77 5.32 15.39
N LYS A 158 -11.48 4.05 15.14
CA LYS A 158 -10.71 3.18 16.02
C LYS A 158 -9.34 2.94 15.40
N ILE A 159 -8.31 3.01 16.22
CA ILE A 159 -6.95 2.66 15.84
C ILE A 159 -6.56 1.38 16.55
N PHE A 160 -5.91 0.49 15.80
CA PHE A 160 -5.38 -0.75 16.31
C PHE A 160 -3.88 -0.83 16.02
N ILE A 161 -3.12 -1.33 16.99
CA ILE A 161 -1.77 -1.87 16.77
C ILE A 161 -1.95 -3.37 16.59
N ASP A 162 -1.90 -3.79 15.34
CA ASP A 162 -2.07 -5.19 14.94
C ASP A 162 -0.70 -5.82 14.68
N ILE A 163 -0.55 -7.06 15.11
CA ILE A 163 0.62 -7.87 14.80
C ILE A 163 0.24 -8.90 13.73
N HIS A 164 0.91 -8.85 12.60
CA HIS A 164 0.77 -9.82 11.52
C HIS A 164 1.98 -10.73 11.50
N ALA A 165 1.77 -12.02 11.24
CA ALA A 165 2.87 -12.95 11.07
C ALA A 165 2.69 -13.90 9.89
N THR A 166 3.81 -14.29 9.30
CA THR A 166 3.90 -15.26 8.22
C THR A 166 4.78 -16.43 8.65
N GLY A 167 4.40 -17.64 8.23
CA GLY A 167 5.11 -18.89 8.55
C GLY A 167 4.35 -19.76 9.56
N PRO A 168 5.01 -20.79 10.12
CA PRO A 168 6.35 -21.24 9.75
C PRO A 168 6.42 -21.76 8.31
N THR A 169 7.55 -21.56 7.65
CA THR A 169 7.80 -22.15 6.33
C THR A 169 8.01 -23.66 6.45
N HIS A 170 7.28 -24.46 5.66
CA HIS A 170 7.43 -25.91 5.60
C HIS A 170 7.98 -26.35 4.24
N SER A 171 8.94 -27.28 4.26
CA SER A 171 9.45 -27.92 3.05
C SER A 171 9.57 -29.43 3.24
N ILE A 172 9.51 -30.17 2.13
CA ILE A 172 9.64 -31.64 2.14
C ILE A 172 10.96 -32.05 2.81
N VAL A 173 12.05 -31.35 2.46
CA VAL A 173 13.34 -31.45 3.15
C VAL A 173 13.56 -30.15 3.90
N GLN A 174 13.32 -30.17 5.21
CA GLN A 174 13.44 -28.99 6.07
C GLN A 174 14.91 -28.69 6.37
N LYS A 175 15.42 -27.56 5.86
CA LYS A 175 16.78 -27.06 6.14
C LYS A 175 16.80 -25.75 6.95
N GLU A 176 15.69 -25.01 6.95
CA GLU A 176 15.48 -23.76 7.67
C GLU A 176 14.00 -23.64 8.04
N ALA A 177 13.66 -22.93 9.12
CA ALA A 177 12.28 -22.54 9.42
C ALA A 177 12.24 -21.04 9.63
N ASN A 178 11.31 -20.36 8.95
CA ASN A 178 11.19 -18.92 9.01
C ASN A 178 9.80 -18.51 9.51
N ILE A 179 9.79 -17.65 10.54
CA ILE A 179 8.61 -16.94 11.02
C ILE A 179 8.96 -15.46 10.97
N LYS A 180 8.12 -14.65 10.33
CA LYS A 180 8.29 -13.19 10.30
C LYS A 180 7.09 -12.55 10.96
N GLN A 181 7.34 -11.59 11.83
CA GLN A 181 6.33 -10.76 12.44
C GLN A 181 6.50 -9.32 11.94
N ARG A 182 5.39 -8.61 11.76
CA ARG A 182 5.34 -7.18 11.46
C ARG A 182 4.18 -6.52 12.18
N THR A 183 4.41 -5.29 12.59
CA THR A 183 3.45 -4.42 13.26
C THR A 183 2.77 -3.55 12.23
N TYR A 184 1.45 -3.42 12.34
CA TYR A 184 0.63 -2.55 11.52
C TYR A 184 -0.18 -1.63 12.43
N ILE A 185 -0.36 -0.39 11.99
CA ILE A 185 -1.38 0.50 12.53
C ILE A 185 -2.59 0.40 11.61
N ARG A 186 -3.69 -0.16 12.09
CA ARG A 186 -4.97 -0.21 11.37
C ARG A 186 -5.89 0.87 11.88
N ILE A 187 -6.42 1.67 10.96
CA ILE A 187 -7.44 2.68 11.21
C ILE A 187 -8.74 2.12 10.66
N GLU A 188 -9.79 2.09 11.47
CA GLU A 188 -11.10 1.55 11.10
C GLU A 188 -12.20 2.54 11.46
N SER A 189 -13.18 2.67 10.56
CA SER A 189 -14.42 3.42 10.78
C SER A 189 -15.63 2.50 10.71
N SER A 190 -16.74 2.92 11.34
CA SER A 190 -18.01 2.19 11.31
C SER A 190 -18.62 2.10 9.90
N GLU A 191 -18.46 3.16 9.11
CA GLU A 191 -18.88 3.28 7.71
C GLU A 191 -17.69 3.58 6.82
N GLU A 192 -17.75 3.28 5.52
CA GLU A 192 -16.65 3.63 4.62
C GLU A 192 -16.44 5.14 4.53
N LYS A 193 -15.20 5.58 4.75
CA LYS A 193 -14.78 6.99 4.63
C LYS A 193 -13.87 7.15 3.41
N SER A 194 -13.73 8.38 2.92
CA SER A 194 -12.91 8.64 1.73
C SER A 194 -11.44 8.33 1.97
N PHE A 195 -10.71 7.93 0.93
CA PHE A 195 -9.25 7.75 1.04
C PHE A 195 -8.53 9.00 1.57
N GLU A 196 -8.99 10.20 1.19
CA GLU A 196 -8.38 11.45 1.63
C GLU A 196 -8.55 11.69 3.14
N ASP A 197 -9.62 11.17 3.76
CA ASP A 197 -9.79 11.25 5.21
C ASP A 197 -8.80 10.34 5.95
N TYR A 198 -8.62 9.10 5.48
CA TYR A 198 -7.58 8.24 6.00
C TYR A 198 -6.18 8.80 5.77
N ARG A 199 -5.93 9.41 4.61
CA ARG A 199 -4.62 10.00 4.28
C ARG A 199 -4.20 11.07 5.29
N LYS A 200 -5.14 11.86 5.82
CA LYS A 200 -4.87 12.82 6.91
C LYS A 200 -4.43 12.10 8.20
N ILE A 201 -5.12 11.02 8.57
CA ILE A 201 -4.79 10.25 9.79
C ILE A 201 -3.43 9.55 9.64
N ILE A 202 -3.16 8.96 8.48
CA ILE A 202 -1.85 8.37 8.13
C ILE A 202 -0.74 9.40 8.27
N TYR A 203 -0.97 10.63 7.78
CA TYR A 203 -0.02 11.73 7.94
C TYR A 203 0.21 12.11 9.41
N HIS A 204 -0.84 12.18 10.23
CA HIS A 204 -0.72 12.49 11.66
C HIS A 204 0.02 11.40 12.44
N ILE A 205 -0.30 10.13 12.19
CA ILE A 205 0.41 8.98 12.80
C ILE A 205 1.88 9.01 12.40
N ARG A 206 2.18 9.23 11.13
CA ARG A 206 3.57 9.35 10.65
C ARG A 206 4.33 10.45 11.39
N ASN A 207 3.72 11.62 11.60
CA ASN A 207 4.34 12.72 12.32
C ASN A 207 4.58 12.39 13.80
N LEU A 208 3.62 11.73 14.45
CA LEU A 208 3.76 11.25 15.83
C LEU A 208 4.92 10.25 15.95
N LEU A 209 4.98 9.27 15.05
CA LEU A 209 6.05 8.29 15.01
C LEU A 209 7.40 8.93 14.71
N THR A 210 7.46 9.88 13.77
CA THR A 210 8.69 10.63 13.47
C THR A 210 9.19 11.39 14.69
N LEU A 211 8.28 11.98 15.48
CA LEU A 211 8.63 12.66 16.73
C LEU A 211 9.16 11.68 17.78
N GLY A 212 8.49 10.54 17.97
CA GLY A 212 8.89 9.53 18.96
C GLY A 212 10.20 8.82 18.61
N ILE A 213 10.40 8.52 17.32
CA ILE A 213 11.56 7.77 16.83
C ILE A 213 12.77 8.69 16.60
N THR A 214 12.53 9.99 16.36
CA THR A 214 13.55 11.01 16.02
C THR A 214 14.28 10.79 14.68
N GLU A 215 13.76 9.88 13.85
CA GLU A 215 14.20 9.61 12.49
C GLU A 215 13.02 9.68 11.50
N PRO A 216 13.26 9.91 10.20
CA PRO A 216 12.18 9.97 9.21
C PRO A 216 11.36 8.68 9.15
N VAL A 217 10.07 8.78 9.43
CA VAL A 217 9.11 7.66 9.31
C VAL A 217 8.27 7.80 8.05
N TYR A 218 8.07 6.71 7.33
CA TYR A 218 7.24 6.65 6.14
C TYR A 218 6.55 5.29 6.00
N PRO A 219 5.38 5.24 5.34
CA PRO A 219 4.68 3.98 5.14
C PRO A 219 5.48 3.09 4.17
N LEU A 220 5.67 1.83 4.57
CA LEU A 220 6.29 0.78 3.78
C LEU A 220 5.25 -0.04 3.01
N VAL A 221 4.09 -0.27 3.64
CA VAL A 221 2.95 -1.00 3.07
C VAL A 221 1.68 -0.28 3.49
N ILE A 222 0.77 -0.08 2.55
CA ILE A 222 -0.57 0.45 2.80
C ILE A 222 -1.57 -0.46 2.11
N THR A 223 -2.52 -0.99 2.89
CA THR A 223 -3.63 -1.79 2.36
C THR A 223 -4.96 -1.27 2.89
N GLY A 224 -5.98 -1.28 2.06
CA GLY A 224 -7.32 -0.86 2.43
C GLY A 224 -8.34 -1.98 2.23
N LEU A 225 -9.32 -2.07 3.13
CA LEU A 225 -10.50 -2.90 2.94
C LEU A 225 -11.66 -2.02 2.48
N THR A 226 -12.31 -2.41 1.39
CA THR A 226 -13.42 -1.67 0.79
C THR A 226 -14.53 -2.61 0.33
N GLU A 227 -15.76 -2.15 0.41
CA GLU A 227 -16.94 -2.78 -0.18
C GLU A 227 -16.79 -3.03 -1.68
N ALA A 228 -16.00 -2.21 -2.38
CA ALA A 228 -15.72 -2.36 -3.81
C ALA A 228 -14.91 -3.63 -4.14
N ASN A 229 -14.25 -4.24 -3.14
CA ASN A 229 -13.44 -5.44 -3.29
C ASN A 229 -13.87 -6.57 -2.35
N LYS A 230 -15.19 -6.68 -2.14
CA LYS A 230 -15.78 -7.80 -1.40
C LYS A 230 -16.06 -8.99 -2.31
N GLU A 231 -15.75 -10.18 -1.83
CA GLU A 231 -16.05 -11.45 -2.45
C GLU A 231 -16.98 -12.26 -1.55
N MET A 232 -17.94 -12.95 -2.16
CA MET A 232 -18.77 -13.93 -1.45
C MET A 232 -18.23 -15.32 -1.73
N ARG A 233 -17.79 -16.03 -0.70
CA ARG A 233 -17.35 -17.44 -0.79
C ARG A 233 -18.03 -18.24 0.31
N ASN A 234 -18.74 -19.30 -0.04
CA ASN A 234 -19.45 -20.18 0.90
C ASN A 234 -20.31 -19.40 1.92
N ASP A 235 -21.17 -18.49 1.43
CA ASP A 235 -22.06 -17.62 2.22
C ASP A 235 -21.35 -16.69 3.23
N LYS A 236 -20.02 -16.55 3.13
CA LYS A 236 -19.22 -15.62 3.92
C LYS A 236 -18.69 -14.50 3.03
N ILE A 237 -18.76 -13.29 3.55
CA ILE A 237 -18.19 -12.10 2.92
C ILE A 237 -16.73 -11.99 3.31
N PHE A 238 -15.86 -11.89 2.30
CA PHE A 238 -14.44 -11.65 2.45
C PHE A 238 -14.10 -10.32 1.79
N TYR A 239 -13.28 -9.51 2.45
CA TYR A 239 -12.74 -8.30 1.87
C TYR A 239 -11.31 -8.60 1.46
N LEU A 240 -11.03 -8.56 0.15
CA LEU A 240 -9.65 -8.67 -0.31
C LEU A 240 -8.97 -7.31 -0.17
N PRO A 241 -7.73 -7.27 0.34
CA PRO A 241 -7.02 -6.02 0.53
C PRO A 241 -6.73 -5.37 -0.83
N VAL A 242 -6.98 -4.06 -0.90
CA VAL A 242 -6.52 -3.20 -1.99
C VAL A 242 -5.17 -2.63 -1.58
N GLU A 243 -4.12 -2.91 -2.36
CA GLU A 243 -2.81 -2.31 -2.15
C GLU A 243 -2.81 -0.85 -2.64
N ILE A 244 -2.24 0.05 -1.85
CA ILE A 244 -2.26 1.49 -2.12
C ILE A 244 -0.83 2.00 -2.23
N PHE A 245 -0.50 2.61 -3.36
CA PHE A 245 0.82 3.18 -3.63
C PHE A 245 0.68 4.66 -3.99
N TYR A 246 1.54 5.49 -3.43
CA TYR A 246 1.67 6.89 -3.83
C TYR A 246 3.12 7.34 -3.67
N ASN A 247 3.48 8.41 -4.38
CA ASN A 247 4.83 8.95 -4.36
C ASN A 247 5.21 9.45 -2.96
N LEU A 248 6.38 9.02 -2.48
CA LEU A 248 6.96 9.39 -1.20
C LEU A 248 8.34 9.96 -1.47
N PRO A 249 8.44 11.27 -1.75
CA PRO A 249 9.72 11.88 -2.07
C PRO A 249 10.64 11.85 -0.83
N TYR A 250 11.94 11.70 -1.07
CA TYR A 250 13.00 11.76 -0.06
C TYR A 250 13.08 10.57 0.92
N ILE A 251 12.84 9.34 0.44
CA ILE A 251 13.11 8.14 1.24
C ILE A 251 14.62 7.94 1.39
N PRO A 252 15.16 7.80 2.62
CA PRO A 252 16.56 7.46 2.85
C PRO A 252 16.94 6.13 2.18
N LYS A 253 18.10 6.11 1.49
CA LYS A 253 18.59 4.92 0.77
C LYS A 253 19.01 3.76 1.68
N SER A 254 19.29 4.03 2.96
CA SER A 254 19.77 3.04 3.93
C SER A 254 18.98 3.17 5.22
N HIS A 255 18.56 2.03 5.77
CA HIS A 255 17.93 1.94 7.07
C HIS A 255 18.94 1.23 7.98
N LYS A 256 19.34 1.89 9.08
CA LYS A 256 19.97 1.17 10.18
C LYS A 256 18.84 0.78 11.14
N PRO A 257 18.86 -0.45 11.69
CA PRO A 257 17.93 -0.78 12.76
C PRO A 257 18.19 0.19 13.92
N LEU A 258 17.13 0.86 14.38
CA LEU A 258 17.14 1.75 15.53
C LEU A 258 16.71 0.95 16.74
N LEU A 259 17.38 1.14 17.87
CA LEU A 259 17.01 0.43 19.08
C LEU A 259 16.01 1.28 19.87
N PRO A 260 15.10 0.66 20.65
CA PRO A 260 14.09 1.40 21.41
C PRO A 260 14.65 2.50 22.33
N PHE A 261 15.88 2.33 22.82
CA PHE A 261 16.55 3.30 23.69
C PHE A 261 17.17 4.50 22.95
N ASP A 262 17.25 4.46 21.62
CA ASP A 262 17.66 5.59 20.78
C ASP A 262 16.46 6.52 20.50
N MET A 263 15.24 6.12 20.86
CA MET A 263 14.00 6.84 20.60
C MET A 263 13.65 7.80 21.74
N LEU A 264 12.99 8.92 21.42
CA LEU A 264 12.48 9.88 22.41
C LEU A 264 11.38 9.25 23.28
N PHE A 265 10.49 8.48 22.66
CA PHE A 265 9.52 7.63 23.35
C PHE A 265 9.09 6.48 22.44
N THR A 266 8.71 5.38 23.07
CA THR A 266 8.21 4.15 22.44
C THR A 266 6.71 4.00 22.72
N PHE A 267 6.08 2.99 22.14
CA PHE A 267 4.68 2.68 22.45
C PHE A 267 4.46 2.42 23.95
N LYS A 268 5.41 1.75 24.61
CA LYS A 268 5.34 1.42 26.04
C LYS A 268 5.25 2.66 26.94
N ASP A 269 5.81 3.79 26.52
CA ASP A 269 5.80 5.03 27.31
C ASP A 269 4.44 5.74 27.27
N ILE A 270 3.57 5.36 26.32
CA ILE A 270 2.27 5.99 26.08
C ILE A 270 1.09 5.01 26.14
N SER A 271 1.31 3.70 26.30
CA SER A 271 0.25 2.69 26.29
C SER A 271 -0.64 2.70 27.54
N ASP A 272 -0.13 3.25 28.65
CA ASP A 272 -0.79 3.25 29.96
C ASP A 272 -1.51 4.58 30.26
N LYS A 273 -1.66 5.45 29.25
CA LYS A 273 -2.27 6.78 29.35
C LYS A 273 -3.53 6.86 28.49
#